data_AF-A0A839YGE0-F1
#
_entry.id   AF-A0A839YGE0-F1
#
_cell.length_a   1.000
_cell.length_b   1.000
_cell.length_c   1.000
_cell.angle_alpha   90.00
_cell.angle_beta   90.00
_cell.angle_gamma   90.00
#
_symmetry.space_group_name_H-M   'P 1'
#
loop_
_entity.id
_entity.type
_entity.pdbx_description
1 polymer ?
#
loop_
_entity_poly.entity_id
_entity_poly.type
_entity_poly.pdbx_seq_one_letter_code
_entity_poly.pdbx_strand_id
1 'polypeptide(L)'
;MQTERVTFLTTPDHKAALDTFARASGMSVGQVVREATSQYIGGPSAEESAELAALVAEVNRAIPKMSESIDHMIATLDESHATVDAFLREMGVRR
;
A
#
# COMPACT_ATOMS: atom_id res chain seq x y z
N MET A 1 -0.98 27.57 -0.42
CA MET A 1 -2.01 27.33 0.60
C MET A 1 -2.04 28.55 1.51
N GLN A 2 -3.13 29.31 1.52
CA GLN A 2 -3.28 30.46 2.42
C GLN A 2 -3.80 29.94 3.77
N THR A 3 -3.09 30.23 4.86
CA THR A 3 -3.49 29.79 6.20
C THR A 3 -4.11 30.97 6.94
N GLU A 4 -5.20 30.70 7.68
CA GLU A 4 -5.87 31.69 8.51
C GLU A 4 -5.55 31.45 9.98
N ARG A 5 -5.50 32.54 10.76
CA ARG A 5 -5.32 32.45 12.22
C ARG A 5 -6.69 32.22 12.85
N VAL A 6 -6.89 31.01 13.38
CA VAL A 6 -8.13 30.63 14.07
C VAL A 6 -7.84 30.47 15.57
N THR A 7 -8.72 31.03 16.40
CA THR A 7 -8.71 30.82 17.84
C THR A 7 -9.79 29.80 18.19
N PHE A 8 -9.43 28.72 18.88
CA PHE A 8 -10.38 27.75 19.42
C PHE A 8 -10.26 27.70 20.94
N LEU A 9 -11.36 27.37 21.60
CA LEU A 9 -11.41 27.19 23.04
C LEU A 9 -11.21 25.72 23.39
N THR A 10 -10.40 25.44 24.41
CA THR A 10 -10.14 24.09 24.91
C THR A 10 -9.88 24.14 26.41
N THR A 11 -9.92 22.99 27.08
CA THR A 11 -9.55 22.90 28.49
C THR A 11 -8.03 22.98 28.65
N PRO A 12 -7.51 23.44 29.81
CA PRO A 12 -6.07 23.43 30.08
C PRO A 12 -5.43 22.06 29.88
N ASP A 13 -6.12 20.99 30.31
CA ASP A 13 -5.64 19.62 30.20
C ASP A 13 -5.50 19.17 28.74
N HIS A 14 -6.50 19.46 27.91
CA HIS A 14 -6.45 19.14 26.48
C HIS A 14 -5.37 19.94 25.75
N LYS A 15 -5.13 21.19 26.14
CA LYS A 15 -4.01 21.98 25.60
C LYS A 15 -2.67 21.32 25.93
N ALA A 16 -2.45 20.92 27.19
CA ALA A 16 -1.21 20.26 27.61
C ALA A 16 -1.00 18.92 26.89
N ALA A 17 -2.07 18.14 26.72
CA ALA A 17 -2.02 16.89 25.97
C ALA A 17 -1.65 17.12 24.49
N LEU A 18 -2.27 18.12 23.85
CA LEU A 18 -1.99 18.49 22.46
C LEU A 18 -0.55 18.98 22.27
N ASP A 19 -0.03 19.81 23.18
CA ASP A 19 1.36 20.28 23.16
C ASP A 19 2.35 19.12 23.31
N THR A 20 2.03 18.16 24.18
CA THR A 20 2.84 16.95 24.40
C THR A 20 2.86 16.08 23.15
N PHE A 21 1.69 15.82 22.56
CA PHE A 21 1.57 15.05 21.33
C PHE A 21 2.32 15.72 20.17
N ALA A 22 2.14 17.02 19.97
CA ALA A 22 2.82 17.76 18.91
C ALA A 22 4.35 17.65 19.04
N ARG A 23 4.88 17.79 20.26
CA ARG A 23 6.32 17.63 20.55
C ARG A 23 6.81 16.22 20.27
N ALA A 24 6.07 15.20 20.71
CA ALA A 24 6.43 13.80 20.51
C ALA A 24 6.45 13.42 19.01
N SER A 25 5.54 13.99 18.23
CA SER A 25 5.41 13.74 16.79
C SER A 25 6.29 14.65 15.92
N GLY A 26 7.11 15.54 16.51
CA GLY A 26 7.96 16.47 15.77
C GLY A 26 7.18 17.51 14.94
N MET A 27 5.93 17.79 15.33
CA MET A 27 5.01 18.68 14.60
C MET A 27 4.70 19.94 15.40
N SER A 28 4.26 20.99 14.71
CA SER A 28 3.62 22.13 15.39
C SER A 28 2.18 21.80 15.77
N VAL A 29 1.66 22.40 16.85
CA VAL A 29 0.26 22.25 17.27
C VAL A 29 -0.71 22.57 16.13
N GLY A 30 -0.45 23.65 15.39
CA GLY A 30 -1.29 24.02 14.24
C GLY A 30 -1.26 22.98 13.12
N GLN A 31 -0.13 22.28 12.94
CA GLN A 31 -0.05 21.17 11.98
C GLN A 31 -0.87 19.97 12.45
N VAL A 32 -0.74 19.59 13.72
CA VAL A 32 -1.55 18.51 14.31
C VAL A 32 -3.04 18.80 14.13
N VAL A 33 -3.48 20.02 14.45
CA VAL A 33 -4.90 20.40 14.31
C VAL A 33 -5.35 20.34 12.85
N ARG A 34 -4.55 20.85 11.90
CA ARG A 34 -4.90 20.76 10.47
C ARG A 34 -5.02 19.31 10.01
N GLU A 35 -4.07 18.47 10.38
CA GLU A 35 -4.04 17.07 9.96
C GLU A 35 -5.20 16.28 10.59
N ALA A 36 -5.45 16.47 11.88
CA ALA A 36 -6.60 15.88 12.56
C ALA A 36 -7.93 16.37 11.96
N THR A 37 -8.04 17.66 11.60
CA THR A 37 -9.25 18.20 10.95
C THR A 37 -9.44 17.60 9.56
N SER A 38 -8.38 17.49 8.75
CA SER A 38 -8.43 16.84 7.44
C SER A 38 -8.84 15.38 7.55
N GLN A 39 -8.33 14.66 8.55
CA GLN A 39 -8.70 13.27 8.80
C GLN A 39 -10.12 13.12 9.36
N TYR A 40 -10.59 14.06 10.17
CA TYR A 40 -11.93 13.97 10.78
C TYR A 40 -13.04 14.41 9.82
N ILE A 41 -12.81 15.47 9.04
CA ILE A 41 -13.79 16.03 8.10
C ILE A 41 -13.67 15.39 6.72
N GLY A 42 -12.45 15.12 6.26
CA GLY A 42 -12.14 14.52 4.97
C GLY A 42 -11.63 13.08 5.08
N GLY A 43 -11.83 12.43 6.23
CA GLY A 43 -11.53 11.02 6.38
C GLY A 43 -12.33 10.18 5.39
N PRO A 44 -11.80 9.02 4.98
CA PRO A 44 -12.51 8.14 4.07
C PRO A 44 -13.86 7.78 4.70
N SER A 45 -14.91 7.93 3.92
CA SER A 45 -16.23 7.43 4.25
C SER A 45 -16.17 5.94 4.60
N ALA A 46 -17.20 5.46 5.30
CA ALA A 46 -17.34 4.03 5.57
C ALA A 46 -17.35 3.20 4.28
N GLU A 47 -17.88 3.78 3.19
CA GLU A 47 -17.89 3.20 1.85
C GLU A 47 -16.47 3.10 1.26
N GLU A 48 -15.71 4.19 1.22
CA GLU A 48 -14.31 4.19 0.75
C GLU A 48 -13.42 3.23 1.56
N SER A 49 -13.67 3.15 2.88
CA SER A 49 -12.96 2.20 3.76
C SER A 49 -13.30 0.75 3.44
N ALA A 50 -14.56 0.46 3.11
CA ALA A 50 -15.01 -0.86 2.70
C ALA A 50 -14.48 -1.26 1.32
N GLU A 51 -14.45 -0.32 0.37
CA GLU A 51 -13.88 -0.53 -0.96
C GLU A 51 -12.38 -0.84 -0.88
N LEU A 52 -11.63 -0.09 -0.07
CA LEU A 52 -10.21 -0.36 0.14
C LEU A 52 -9.99 -1.74 0.77
N ALA A 53 -10.81 -2.12 1.76
CA ALA A 53 -10.72 -3.44 2.36
C ALA A 53 -11.00 -4.57 1.34
N ALA A 54 -11.99 -4.38 0.48
CA ALA A 54 -12.30 -5.32 -0.60
C ALA A 54 -11.14 -5.43 -1.61
N LEU A 55 -10.54 -4.31 -1.99
CA LEU A 55 -9.38 -4.27 -2.89
C LEU A 55 -8.19 -5.01 -2.27
N VAL A 56 -7.87 -4.76 -1.01
CA VAL A 56 -6.79 -5.45 -0.30
C VAL A 56 -7.05 -6.96 -0.24
N ALA A 57 -8.28 -7.37 0.03
CA ALA A 57 -8.66 -8.78 0.03
C ALA A 57 -8.51 -9.44 -1.35
N GLU A 58 -8.82 -8.71 -2.43
CA GLU A 58 -8.61 -9.19 -3.80
C GLU A 58 -7.12 -9.30 -4.13
N VAL A 59 -6.33 -8.28 -3.83
CA VAL A 59 -4.88 -8.27 -4.08
C VAL A 59 -4.19 -9.42 -3.35
N ASN A 60 -4.54 -9.65 -2.08
CA ASN A 60 -4.01 -10.76 -1.30
C ASN A 60 -4.39 -12.14 -1.87
N ARG A 61 -5.50 -12.24 -2.60
CA ARG A 61 -5.90 -13.47 -3.31
C ARG A 61 -5.25 -13.59 -4.69
N ALA A 62 -5.07 -12.49 -5.40
CA ALA A 62 -4.58 -12.46 -6.77
C ALA A 62 -3.06 -12.67 -6.85
N ILE A 63 -2.28 -12.01 -5.98
CA ILE A 63 -0.81 -12.05 -6.02
C ILE A 63 -0.26 -13.49 -5.94
N PRO A 64 -0.69 -14.35 -4.99
CA PRO A 64 -0.19 -15.72 -4.92
C PRO A 64 -0.50 -16.51 -6.19
N LYS A 65 -1.72 -16.41 -6.71
CA LYS A 65 -2.12 -17.08 -7.96
C LYS A 65 -1.30 -16.62 -9.16
N MET A 66 -0.98 -15.34 -9.23
CA MET A 66 -0.12 -14.79 -10.28
C MET A 66 1.29 -15.36 -10.17
N SER A 67 1.86 -15.42 -8.95
CA SER A 67 3.17 -16.04 -8.72
C SER A 67 3.18 -17.50 -9.16
N GLU A 68 2.21 -18.29 -8.72
CA GLU A 68 2.08 -19.71 -9.10
C GLU A 68 1.95 -19.88 -10.62
N SER A 69 1.19 -19.01 -11.27
CA SER A 69 1.03 -19.05 -12.73
C SER A 69 2.33 -18.74 -13.47
N ILE A 70 3.12 -17.79 -12.96
CA ILE A 70 4.44 -17.45 -13.52
C ILE A 70 5.40 -18.61 -13.33
N ASP A 71 5.46 -19.21 -12.13
CA ASP A 71 6.33 -20.35 -11.83
C ASP A 71 6.01 -21.55 -12.73
N HIS A 72 4.72 -21.85 -12.92
CA HIS A 72 4.30 -22.88 -13.85
C HIS A 72 4.73 -22.58 -15.28
N MET A 73 4.60 -21.33 -15.73
CA MET A 73 4.97 -20.92 -17.08
C MET A 73 6.48 -21.06 -17.32
N ILE A 74 7.30 -20.70 -16.33
CA ILE A 74 8.76 -20.92 -16.37
C ILE A 74 9.08 -22.41 -16.51
N ALA A 75 8.47 -23.25 -15.68
CA ALA A 75 8.69 -24.70 -15.73
C ALA A 75 8.33 -25.30 -17.11
N THR A 76 7.20 -24.88 -17.69
CA THR A 76 6.78 -25.32 -19.03
C THR A 76 7.76 -24.86 -20.12
N LEU A 77 8.29 -23.64 -20.02
CA LEU A 77 9.30 -23.13 -20.96
C LEU A 77 10.60 -23.92 -20.86
N ASP A 78 11.06 -24.22 -19.65
CA ASP A 78 12.27 -25.02 -19.43
C ASP A 78 12.12 -26.43 -19.99
N GLU A 79 10.97 -27.08 -19.78
CA GLU A 79 10.66 -28.40 -20.36
C GLU A 79 10.62 -28.35 -21.90
N SER A 80 10.00 -27.31 -22.46
CA SER A 80 9.94 -27.11 -23.91
C SER A 80 11.33 -26.91 -24.50
N HIS A 81 12.18 -26.10 -23.87
CA HIS A 81 13.56 -25.90 -24.29
C HIS A 81 14.36 -27.20 -24.21
N ALA A 82 14.23 -27.97 -23.12
CA ALA A 82 14.91 -29.25 -22.97
C ALA A 82 14.52 -30.25 -24.07
N THR A 83 13.23 -30.29 -24.41
CA THR A 83 12.69 -31.14 -25.48
C THR A 83 13.25 -30.72 -26.85
N VAL A 84 13.22 -29.42 -27.17
CA VAL A 84 13.77 -28.89 -28.41
C VAL A 84 15.27 -29.15 -28.51
N ASP A 85 16.02 -28.96 -27.42
CA ASP A 85 17.45 -29.23 -27.39
C ASP A 85 17.79 -30.71 -27.58
N ALA A 86 17.01 -31.61 -27.00
CA ALA A 86 17.18 -33.05 -27.22
C ALA A 86 16.94 -33.41 -28.70
N PHE A 87 15.86 -32.90 -29.29
CA PHE A 87 15.54 -33.11 -30.69
C PHE A 87 16.61 -32.55 -31.64
N LEU A 88 17.12 -31.34 -31.38
CA LEU A 88 18.17 -30.73 -32.20
C LEU A 88 19.52 -31.46 -32.06
N ARG A 89 19.81 -32.04 -30.90
CA ARG A 89 20.98 -32.92 -30.70
C ARG A 89 20.84 -34.23 -31.47
N GLU A 90 19.66 -34.85 -31.45
CA GLU A 90 19.38 -36.07 -32.22
C GLU A 90 19.56 -35.85 -33.73
N MET A 91 19.15 -34.68 -34.24
CA MET A 91 19.35 -34.29 -35.64
C MET A 91 20.79 -33.88 -35.98
N GLY A 92 21.71 -33.81 -35.01
CA GLY A 92 23.10 -33.38 -35.22
C GLY A 92 23.29 -31.89 -35.51
N VAL A 93 22.25 -31.07 -35.28
CA VAL A 93 22.28 -29.61 -35.53
C VAL A 93 22.91 -28.86 -34.37
N ARG A 94 22.74 -29.37 -33.14
CA ARG A 94 23.29 -28.79 -31.90
C ARG A 94 24.19 -29.84 -31.22
N ARG A 95 25.36 -29.44 -30.70
CA ARG A 95 26.24 -30.33 -29.92
C ARG A 95 25.73 -30.49 -28.49
#